data_AF-A0A0S7XGC5-F1
#
_entry.id   AF-A0A0S7XGC5-F1
#
_cell.length_a   1.000
_cell.length_b   1.000
_cell.length_c   1.000
_cell.angle_alpha   90.00
_cell.angle_beta   90.00
_cell.angle_gamma   90.00
#
_symmetry.space_group_name_H-M   'P 1'
#
loop_
_entity.id
_entity.type
_entity.pdbx_description
1 polymer ?
#
loop_
_entity_poly.entity_id
_entity_poly.type
_entity_poly.pdbx_seq_one_letter_code
_entity_poly.pdbx_strand_id
1 'polypeptide(L)'
;MAEMKDGCVKPARGPIVPKAESAAPVGTVVSQEGPRMRARVGKEAPDFEVNAFVSGEGFKPIRLSDYKGKWIVLCFYPGDFTFV
;
A
#
# COMPACT_ATOMS: atom_id res chain seq x y z
N MET A 1 -21.44 -5.84 -21.10
CA MET A 1 -21.61 -5.43 -19.71
C MET A 1 -20.55 -6.14 -18.90
N ALA A 2 -19.66 -5.40 -18.23
CA ALA A 2 -18.66 -6.02 -17.38
C ALA A 2 -19.39 -6.65 -16.18
N GLU A 3 -19.17 -7.94 -15.98
CA GLU A 3 -19.72 -8.70 -14.86
C GLU A 3 -19.23 -8.06 -13.54
N MET A 4 -20.12 -7.36 -12.84
CA MET A 4 -19.84 -6.79 -11.52
C MET A 4 -19.78 -7.94 -10.53
N LYS A 5 -18.56 -8.49 -10.34
CA LYS A 5 -18.24 -9.40 -9.25
C LYS A 5 -18.15 -8.60 -7.94
N ASP A 6 -19.28 -8.05 -7.50
CA ASP A 6 -19.41 -7.34 -6.23
C ASP A 6 -19.47 -8.34 -5.06
N GLY A 7 -18.41 -9.15 -4.92
CA GLY A 7 -18.10 -9.81 -3.67
C GLY A 7 -17.41 -8.79 -2.75
N CYS A 8 -17.65 -8.88 -1.44
CA CYS A 8 -16.93 -8.09 -0.43
C CYS A 8 -15.42 -8.15 -0.72
N VAL A 9 -14.82 -7.01 -1.07
CA VAL A 9 -13.42 -6.93 -1.47
C VAL A 9 -12.56 -7.38 -0.30
N LYS A 10 -11.66 -8.35 -0.54
CA LYS A 10 -10.78 -8.85 0.52
C LYS A 10 -9.93 -7.71 1.07
N PRO A 11 -9.75 -7.58 2.39
CA PRO A 11 -8.93 -6.53 2.96
C PRO A 11 -7.49 -6.66 2.44
N ALA A 12 -6.96 -5.56 1.90
CA ALA A 12 -5.59 -5.50 1.43
C ALA A 12 -4.61 -5.47 2.62
N ARG A 13 -3.41 -6.04 2.44
CA ARG A 13 -2.40 -6.09 3.50
C ARG A 13 -1.82 -4.73 3.90
N GLY A 14 -1.96 -3.69 3.09
CA GLY A 14 -1.37 -2.38 3.37
C GLY A 14 0.17 -2.41 3.26
N PRO A 15 0.91 -1.60 4.04
CA PRO A 15 2.37 -1.54 3.99
C PRO A 15 3.03 -2.86 4.41
N ILE A 16 3.84 -3.45 3.53
CA ILE A 16 4.53 -4.72 3.74
C ILE A 16 5.89 -4.43 4.37
N VAL A 17 6.00 -4.69 5.68
CA VAL A 17 7.26 -4.55 6.41
C VAL A 17 8.11 -5.82 6.20
N PRO A 18 9.39 -5.72 5.80
CA PRO A 18 10.24 -6.90 5.69
C PRO A 18 10.45 -7.55 7.06
N LYS A 19 10.12 -8.85 7.14
CA LYS A 19 10.26 -9.73 8.31
C LYS A 19 11.73 -10.10 8.56
N ALA A 20 12.59 -9.12 8.85
CA ALA A 20 14.01 -9.35 9.19
C ALA A 20 14.44 -8.75 10.54
N GLU A 21 13.51 -8.18 11.32
CA GLU A 21 13.81 -7.56 12.62
C GLU A 21 12.85 -8.03 13.74
N SER A 22 12.39 -9.29 13.65
CA SER A 22 11.56 -9.91 14.70
C SER A 22 12.17 -11.25 15.14
N ALA A 23 13.27 -11.16 15.88
CA ALA A 23 13.79 -12.24 16.71
C ALA A 23 14.25 -11.69 18.08
N ALA A 24 13.27 -11.18 18.87
CA ALA A 24 13.19 -11.08 20.35
C ALA A 24 14.29 -10.35 21.17
N PRO A 25 14.02 -9.90 22.43
CA PRO A 25 12.80 -9.99 23.21
C PRO A 25 12.15 -8.63 23.56
N VAL A 26 10.95 -8.79 24.12
CA VAL A 26 10.05 -7.82 24.72
C VAL A 26 10.76 -6.82 25.63
N GLY A 27 10.66 -5.54 25.28
CA GLY A 27 10.83 -4.40 26.18
C GLY A 27 9.80 -3.35 25.76
N THR A 28 9.10 -2.77 26.72
CA THR A 28 8.05 -1.76 26.52
C THR A 28 8.58 -0.59 25.69
N VAL A 29 8.37 -0.62 24.38
CA VAL A 29 8.68 0.53 23.53
C VAL A 29 7.48 1.46 23.62
N VAL A 30 7.64 2.53 24.39
CA VAL A 30 6.71 3.66 24.43
C VAL A 30 6.47 4.10 22.98
N SER A 31 5.22 4.03 22.52
CA SER A 31 4.80 4.54 21.22
C SER A 31 5.06 6.04 21.16
N GLN A 32 6.23 6.41 20.63
CA GLN A 32 6.47 7.76 20.18
C GLN A 32 5.75 7.91 18.83
N GLU A 33 4.52 8.45 18.86
CA GLU A 33 3.81 8.93 17.67
C GLU A 33 4.45 10.23 17.17
N GLY A 34 5.61 10.07 16.54
CA GLY A 34 6.16 11.05 15.60
C GLY A 34 5.99 10.53 14.17
N PRO A 35 5.92 11.40 13.15
CA PRO A 35 5.89 10.98 11.75
C PRO A 35 7.23 10.32 11.40
N ARG A 36 7.30 8.99 11.57
CA ARG A 36 8.40 8.18 11.08
C ARG A 36 8.32 8.12 9.56
N MET A 37 9.04 9.02 8.90
CA MET A 37 9.08 9.07 7.44
C MET A 37 9.71 7.78 6.90
N ARG A 38 8.86 6.88 6.40
CA ARG A 38 9.23 5.56 5.88
C ARG A 38 9.78 5.61 4.44
N ALA A 39 9.37 6.59 3.65
CA ALA A 39 9.85 6.79 2.28
C ALA A 39 11.08 7.73 2.27
N ARG A 40 12.17 7.32 1.62
CA ARG A 40 13.40 8.12 1.47
C ARG A 40 13.90 8.06 0.03
N VAL A 41 14.29 9.21 -0.53
CA VAL A 41 14.85 9.29 -1.89
C VAL A 41 16.11 8.42 -1.99
N GLY A 42 16.26 7.69 -3.10
CA GLY A 42 17.39 6.80 -3.34
C GLY A 42 17.37 5.49 -2.53
N LYS A 43 16.34 5.25 -1.72
CA LYS A 43 16.08 3.95 -1.08
C LYS A 43 14.95 3.23 -1.79
N GLU A 44 14.86 1.91 -1.61
CA GLU A 44 13.73 1.13 -2.13
C GLU A 44 12.42 1.69 -1.57
N ALA A 45 11.45 1.90 -2.44
CA ALA A 45 10.14 2.38 -2.04
C ALA A 45 9.45 1.33 -1.15
N PRO A 46 8.76 1.74 -0.07
CA PRO A 46 8.02 0.80 0.77
C PRO A 46 7.00 0.00 -0.05
N ASP A 47 7.08 -1.33 -0.01
CA ASP A 47 6.10 -2.19 -0.67
C ASP A 47 4.75 -2.10 0.06
N PHE A 48 3.66 -2.14 -0.69
CA PHE A 48 2.31 -2.13 -0.16
C PHE A 48 1.36 -2.90 -1.06
N GLU A 49 0.32 -3.47 -0.47
CA GLU A 49 -0.79 -4.10 -1.17
C GLU A 49 -2.05 -3.26 -0.93
N VAL A 50 -2.73 -2.88 -2.02
CA VAL A 50 -4.00 -2.13 -1.98
C VAL A 50 -4.99 -2.72 -2.97
N ASN A 51 -6.28 -2.56 -2.68
CA ASN A 51 -7.32 -2.86 -3.65
C ASN A 51 -7.48 -1.65 -4.57
N ALA A 52 -7.35 -1.85 -5.88
CA ALA A 52 -7.51 -0.81 -6.88
C ALA A 52 -8.55 -1.22 -7.91
N PHE A 53 -9.32 -0.25 -8.39
CA PHE A 53 -10.15 -0.43 -9.57
C PHE A 53 -9.29 -0.25 -10.82
N VAL A 54 -9.26 -1.26 -11.69
CA VAL A 54 -8.58 -1.20 -12.99
C VAL A 54 -9.61 -1.28 -14.10
N SER A 55 -9.60 -0.29 -14.98
CA SER A 55 -10.54 -0.20 -16.10
C SER A 55 -10.53 -1.49 -16.93
N GLY A 56 -11.71 -2.08 -17.14
CA GLY A 56 -11.87 -3.35 -17.86
C GLY A 56 -11.63 -4.62 -17.05
N GLU A 57 -10.98 -4.54 -15.89
CA GLU A 57 -10.70 -5.70 -15.01
C GLU A 57 -11.53 -5.67 -13.71
N GLY A 58 -11.96 -4.49 -13.26
CA GLY A 58 -12.67 -4.31 -12.00
C GLY A 58 -11.74 -4.15 -10.80
N PHE A 59 -12.23 -4.45 -9.59
CA PHE A 59 -11.44 -4.37 -8.37
C PHE A 59 -10.47 -5.55 -8.27
N LYS A 60 -9.18 -5.26 -8.07
CA LYS A 60 -8.16 -6.27 -7.81
C LYS A 60 -7.13 -5.80 -6.77
N PRO A 61 -6.54 -6.73 -6.01
CA PRO A 61 -5.36 -6.43 -5.20
C PRO A 61 -4.17 -6.15 -6.12
N ILE A 62 -3.48 -5.04 -5.91
CA ILE A 62 -2.24 -4.67 -6.58
C ILE A 62 -1.13 -4.47 -5.55
N ARG A 63 0.10 -4.83 -5.92
CA ARG A 63 1.28 -4.56 -5.11
C ARG A 63 2.26 -3.67 -5.85
N LEU A 64 2.98 -2.82 -5.12
CA LEU A 64 4.04 -2.01 -5.73
C LEU A 64 5.12 -2.89 -6.36
N SER A 65 5.41 -4.04 -5.74
CA SER A 65 6.33 -5.06 -6.27
C SER A 65 5.98 -5.60 -7.66
N ASP A 66 4.71 -5.60 -8.05
CA ASP A 66 4.25 -6.20 -9.32
C ASP A 66 4.69 -5.36 -10.54
N TYR A 67 5.09 -4.11 -10.30
CA TYR A 67 5.49 -3.15 -11.32
C TYR A 67 7.01 -2.95 -11.40
N LYS A 68 7.81 -3.80 -10.75
CA LYS A 68 9.29 -3.76 -10.85
C LYS A 68 9.74 -3.81 -12.31
N GLY A 69 10.73 -3.00 -12.65
CA GLY A 69 11.25 -2.85 -14.03
C GLY A 69 10.50 -1.81 -14.88
N LYS A 70 9.46 -1.16 -14.33
CA LYS A 70 8.79 -0.02 -14.96
C LYS A 70 8.98 1.24 -14.12
N TRP A 71 8.98 2.39 -14.78
CA TRP A 71 8.84 3.67 -14.09
C TRP A 71 7.40 3.85 -13.64
N ILE A 72 7.23 4.27 -12.39
CA ILE A 72 5.93 4.43 -11.75
C ILE A 72 5.89 5.84 -11.15
N VAL A 73 4.74 6.50 -11.31
CA VAL A 73 4.41 7.73 -10.60
C VAL A 73 3.27 7.39 -9.64
N LEU A 74 3.49 7.63 -8.34
CA LEU A 74 2.48 7.42 -7.30
C LEU A 74 2.04 8.78 -6.76
N CYS A 75 0.74 9.08 -6.91
CA CYS A 75 0.14 10.32 -6.45
C CYS A 75 -0.85 10.03 -5.33
N PHE A 76 -0.76 10.79 -4.24
CA PHE A 76 -1.75 10.79 -3.16
C PHE A 76 -2.60 12.05 -3.30
N TYR A 77 -3.90 11.92 -3.07
CA TYR A 77 -4.85 13.03 -3.08
C TYR A 77 -5.77 12.92 -1.84
N PRO A 78 -6.35 14.03 -1.37
CA PRO A 78 -6.98 14.09 -0.05
C PRO A 78 -8.30 13.32 0.06
N GLY A 79 -9.11 13.27 -1.00
CA GLY A 79 -10.36 12.51 -0.96
C GLY A 79 -11.16 12.59 -2.26
N ASP A 80 -12.00 11.58 -2.46
CA ASP A 80 -12.93 11.51 -3.58
C ASP A 80 -14.07 12.54 -3.44
N PHE A 81 -14.54 13.08 -4.57
CA PHE A 81 -15.66 14.03 -4.63
C PHE A 81 -15.46 15.30 -3.76
N THR A 82 -14.22 15.71 -3.56
CA THR A 82 -13.85 16.96 -2.90
C THR A 82 -13.65 18.09 -3.91
N PHE A 83 -13.71 19.34 -3.45
CA PHE A 83 -13.45 20.50 -4.29
C PHE A 83 -11.94 20.69 -4.51
N VAL A 84 -11.57 21.21 -5.68
CA VAL A 84 -10.20 21.66 -6.01
C VAL A 84 -10.05 23.16 -5.77
#